data_AF-A0A6M4PJJ7-F1
#
_entry.id   AF-A0A6M4PJJ7-F1
#
_cell.length_a   1.000
_cell.length_b   1.000
_cell.length_c   1.000
_cell.angle_alpha   90.00
_cell.angle_beta   90.00
_cell.angle_gamma   90.00
#
_symmetry.space_group_name_H-M   'P 1'
#
loop_
_entity.id
_entity.type
_entity.pdbx_description
1 polymer ?
#
loop_
_entity_poly.entity_id
_entity_poly.type
_entity_poly.pdbx_seq_one_letter_code
_entity_poly.pdbx_strand_id
1 'polypeptide(L)' 'MSDAKTYTEDQVSEAANAAMDLIIQDIECDDEWEDLLSLMVNATMTVLKSEMGADLEEVVEENYGLSLQEFKDERGF' A
#
# COMPACT_ATOMS: atom_id res chain seq x y z
N MET A 1 13.38 6.12 27.91
CA MET A 1 12.57 7.05 27.09
C MET A 1 12.46 6.41 25.73
N SER A 2 11.27 6.35 25.13
CA SER A 2 11.13 5.82 23.78
C SER A 2 11.72 6.84 22.82
N ASP A 3 12.90 6.58 22.27
CA ASP A 3 13.44 7.31 21.12
C ASP A 3 12.66 6.89 19.87
N ALA A 4 11.39 7.29 19.82
CA ALA A 4 10.57 7.07 18.64
C ALA A 4 11.16 7.91 17.51
N LYS A 5 11.86 7.26 16.58
CA LYS A 5 12.30 7.89 15.34
C LYS A 5 11.04 8.33 14.58
N THR A 6 10.98 9.61 14.26
CA THR A 6 9.94 10.19 13.42
C THR A 6 10.44 10.18 11.99
N TYR A 7 9.61 9.72 11.06
CA TYR A 7 9.90 9.70 9.63
C TYR A 7 8.95 10.64 8.90
N THR A 8 9.41 11.26 7.82
CA THR A 8 8.54 12.04 6.94
C THR A 8 7.71 11.13 6.06
N GLU A 9 6.62 11.65 5.50
CA GLU A 9 5.80 10.94 4.50
C GLU A 9 6.67 10.45 3.33
N ASP A 10 7.53 11.33 2.79
CA ASP A 10 8.46 10.99 1.70
C ASP A 10 9.39 9.83 2.06
N GLN A 11 9.90 9.79 3.29
CA GLN A 11 10.78 8.71 3.76
C GLN A 11 10.04 7.38 3.86
N VAL A 12 8.78 7.40 4.30
CA VAL A 12 7.96 6.18 4.39
C VAL A 12 7.59 5.70 2.99
N SER A 13 7.23 6.62 2.09
CA SER A 13 6.95 6.30 0.68
C SER A 13 8.16 5.67 -0.01
N GLU A 14 9.34 6.29 0.12
CA GLU A 14 10.58 5.76 -0.45
C GLU A 14 10.91 4.37 0.12
N ALA A 15 10.77 4.19 1.43
CA ALA A 15 11.01 2.90 2.08
C ALA A 15 10.03 1.80 1.64
N ALA A 16 8.74 2.12 1.50
CA ALA A 16 7.72 1.17 1.08
C ALA A 16 7.93 0.71 -0.37
N ASN A 17 8.24 1.65 -1.28
CA ASN A 17 8.57 1.32 -2.67
C ASN A 17 9.87 0.50 -2.77
N ALA A 18 10.92 0.89 -2.04
CA ALA A 18 12.17 0.12 -2.01
C ALA A 18 11.95 -1.31 -1.47
N ALA A 19 11.07 -1.49 -0.49
CA ALA A 19 10.72 -2.82 0.01
C ALA A 19 9.96 -3.66 -1.03
N MET A 20 9.04 -3.07 -1.77
CA MET A 20 8.38 -3.72 -2.90
C MET A 20 9.39 -4.15 -3.97
N ASP A 21 10.30 -3.26 -4.36
CA ASP A 21 11.36 -3.56 -5.36
C ASP A 21 12.24 -4.73 -4.92
N LEU A 22 12.60 -4.80 -3.63
CA LEU A 22 13.38 -5.92 -3.09
C LEU A 22 12.65 -7.25 -3.21
N ILE A 23 11.33 -7.26 -3.00
CA ILE A 23 10.51 -8.47 -3.11
C ILE A 23 10.42 -8.91 -4.57
N ILE A 24 10.09 -8.00 -5.48
CA ILE A 24 9.92 -8.29 -6.91
C ILE A 24 11.25 -8.76 -7.55
N GLN A 25 12.40 -8.25 -7.08
CA GLN A 25 13.70 -8.66 -7.60
C GLN A 25 14.07 -10.12 -7.26
N ASP A 26 13.68 -10.60 -6.09
CA ASP A 26 14.10 -11.90 -5.57
C ASP A 26 13.00 -12.98 -5.68
N ILE A 27 11.73 -12.58 -5.83
CA ILE A 27 10.58 -13.48 -5.97
C ILE A 27 9.97 -13.24 -7.35
N GLU A 28 9.83 -14.32 -8.13
CA GLU A 28 9.07 -14.28 -9.39
C GLU A 28 7.58 -14.07 -9.06
N CYS A 29 7.16 -12.81 -9.10
CA CYS A 29 5.76 -12.41 -8.96
C CYS A 29 5.10 -12.42 -10.34
N ASP A 30 3.86 -12.91 -10.40
CA ASP A 30 3.01 -12.62 -11.54
C ASP A 30 2.33 -11.25 -11.36
N ASP A 31 1.61 -10.81 -12.38
CA ASP A 31 0.94 -9.51 -12.41
C ASP A 31 -0.03 -9.32 -11.22
N GLU A 32 -0.69 -10.39 -10.75
CA GLU A 32 -1.63 -10.30 -9.61
C GLU A 32 -0.88 -10.03 -8.29
N TRP A 33 0.29 -10.65 -8.11
CA TRP A 33 1.14 -10.40 -6.95
C TRP A 33 1.74 -8.99 -6.95
N GLU A 34 2.18 -8.48 -8.10
CA GLU A 34 2.70 -7.11 -8.21
C GLU A 34 1.61 -6.07 -7.92
N ASP A 35 0.39 -6.31 -8.37
CA ASP A 35 -0.78 -5.47 -8.06
C ASP A 35 -1.09 -5.45 -6.56
N LEU A 36 -1.00 -6.60 -5.89
CA LEU A 36 -1.20 -6.70 -4.43
C LEU A 36 -0.10 -5.97 -3.64
N LEU A 37 1.16 -6.04 -4.09
CA LEU A 37 2.26 -5.30 -3.47
C LEU A 37 2.08 -3.78 -3.66
N SER A 38 1.66 -3.37 -4.85
CA SER A 38 1.33 -1.97 -5.14
C SER A 38 0.17 -1.47 -4.26
N LEU A 39 -0.87 -2.29 -4.09
CA LEU A 39 -1.96 -2.02 -3.15
C LEU A 39 -1.44 -1.87 -1.71
N MET A 40 -0.51 -2.72 -1.28
CA MET A 40 0.08 -2.64 0.06
C MET A 40 0.86 -1.33 0.27
N VAL A 41 1.62 -0.87 -0.72
CA VAL A 41 2.32 0.42 -0.66
C VAL A 41 1.32 1.57 -0.52
N ASN A 42 0.29 1.59 -1.36
CA ASN A 42 -0.78 2.59 -1.32
C ASN A 42 -1.52 2.58 0.03
N ALA A 43 -1.88 1.38 0.51
CA ALA A 43 -2.51 1.19 1.82
C ALA A 43 -1.64 1.73 2.95
N THR A 44 -0.33 1.47 2.91
CA THR A 44 0.63 1.96 3.91
C THR A 44 0.60 3.49 3.98
N MET A 45 0.55 4.17 2.85
CA MET A 45 0.52 5.63 2.80
C MET A 45 -0.82 6.20 3.28
N THR A 46 -1.94 5.62 2.88
CA THR A 46 -3.27 6.05 3.34
C THR A 46 -3.42 5.83 4.85
N VAL A 47 -3.03 4.66 5.36
CA VAL A 47 -3.04 4.36 6.81
C VAL A 47 -2.14 5.33 7.58
N LEU A 48 -0.96 5.69 7.04
CA LEU A 48 -0.10 6.69 7.67
C LEU A 48 -0.76 8.08 7.72
N LYS A 49 -1.39 8.51 6.62
CA LYS A 49 -2.08 9.81 6.51
C LYS A 49 -3.29 9.92 7.42
N SER A 50 -3.97 8.81 7.65
CA SER A 50 -5.18 8.73 8.47
C SER A 50 -4.89 8.47 9.95
N GLU A 51 -3.69 8.77 10.45
CA GLU A 51 -3.26 8.47 11.83
C GLU A 51 -3.46 7.00 12.24
N MET A 52 -3.19 6.07 11.33
CA MET A 52 -3.36 4.62 11.48
C MET A 52 -4.83 4.15 11.57
N GLY A 53 -5.79 5.00 11.18
CA GLY A 53 -7.22 4.72 11.24
C GLY A 53 -7.87 4.16 9.97
N ALA A 54 -7.22 4.21 8.81
CA ALA A 54 -7.87 3.87 7.55
C ALA A 54 -8.15 2.38 7.41
N ASP A 55 -9.29 2.09 6.81
CA ASP A 55 -9.65 0.74 6.40
C ASP A 55 -9.42 0.52 4.89
N LEU A 56 -9.67 -0.70 4.43
CA LEU A 56 -9.45 -1.06 3.03
C LEU A 56 -10.41 -0.35 2.08
N GLU A 57 -11.61 0.04 2.53
CA GLU A 57 -12.58 0.75 1.70
C GLU A 57 -12.05 2.17 1.40
N GLU A 58 -11.57 2.87 2.44
CA GLU A 58 -10.93 4.18 2.29
C GLU A 58 -9.67 4.11 1.42
N VAL A 59 -8.80 3.10 1.62
CA VAL A 59 -7.62 2.88 0.77
C VAL A 59 -7.98 2.72 -0.69
N VAL A 60 -9.00 1.91 -0.99
CA VAL A 60 -9.43 1.64 -2.36
C VAL A 60 -10.04 2.89 -3.00
N GLU A 61 -10.88 3.59 -2.27
CA GLU A 61 -11.52 4.83 -2.74
C GLU A 61 -10.48 5.91 -3.03
N GLU A 62 -9.53 6.14 -2.12
CA GLU A 62 -8.51 7.18 -2.26
C GLU A 62 -7.51 6.92 -3.40
N ASN A 63 -7.13 5.66 -3.60
CA ASN A 63 -6.04 5.31 -4.53
C ASN A 63 -6.53 4.90 -5.93
N TYR A 64 -7.76 4.38 -6.03
CA TYR A 64 -8.30 3.85 -7.29
C TYR A 64 -9.59 4.54 -7.73
N GLY A 65 -10.26 5.32 -6.86
CA GLY A 65 -11.52 5.99 -7.19
C GLY A 65 -12.68 5.03 -7.43
N LEU A 66 -12.60 3.82 -6.85
CA LEU A 66 -13.59 2.75 -6.96
C LEU A 66 -14.19 2.45 -5.59
N SER A 67 -15.37 1.85 -5.57
CA SER A 67 -15.84 1.15 -4.37
C SER A 67 -15.05 -0.14 -4.14
N LEU A 68 -15.03 -0.63 -2.89
CA LEU A 68 -14.38 -1.90 -2.56
C LEU A 68 -14.93 -3.08 -3.36
N GLN A 69 -16.22 -3.06 -3.72
CA GLN A 69 -16.81 -4.12 -4.54
C GLN A 69 -16.33 -4.04 -6.00
N GLU A 70 -16.33 -2.86 -6.61
CA GLU A 70 -15.82 -2.68 -7.99
C GLU A 70 -14.35 -3.07 -8.09
N PHE A 71 -13.54 -2.70 -7.09
CA PHE A 71 -12.13 -3.08 -7.02
C PHE A 71 -11.93 -4.60 -7.02
N LYS A 72 -12.77 -5.33 -6.28
CA LYS A 72 -12.74 -6.79 -6.21
C LYS A 72 -13.18 -7.43 -7.53
N ASP A 73 -14.27 -6.92 -8.10
CA ASP A 73 -14.84 -7.43 -9.35
C ASP A 73 -13.86 -7.29 -10.51
N GLU A 74 -13.14 -6.16 -10.61
CA GLU A 74 -12.12 -5.92 -11.65
C GLU A 74 -10.92 -6.86 -11.56
N ARG A 75 -10.63 -7.38 -10.36
CA ARG A 75 -9.45 -8.23 -10.07
C ARG A 75 -9.81 -9.70 -9.84
N GLY A 76 -11.09 -10.06 -9.96
CA GLY A 76 -11.56 -11.45 -9.84
C GLY A 76 -11.52 -12.03 -8.42
N PHE A 77 -11.64 -11.17 -7.39
CA PHE A 77 -11.74 -11.60 -5.98
C PHE A 77 -13.13 -12.12 -5.59
#